data_AF-A0A0F5FFP8-F1
#
_entry.id   AF-A0A0F5FFP8-F1
#
_cell.length_a   1.000
_cell.length_b   1.000
_cell.length_c   1.000
_cell.angle_alpha   90.00
_cell.angle_beta   90.00
_cell.angle_gamma   90.00
#
_symmetry.space_group_name_H-M   'P 1'
#
loop_
_entity.id
_entity.type
_entity.pdbx_description
1 polymer ?
#
loop_
_entity_poly.entity_id
_entity_poly.type
_entity_poly.pdbx_seq_one_letter_code
_entity_poly.pdbx_strand_id
1 'polypeptide(L)' 'MLAQSFRRFFSDQTGATAIEYALLGTLIAVALVASFTLFGDAVANMFGTGPGGAGQVIASQTDKIE' A
#
# COMPACT_ATOMS: atom_id res chain seq x y z
N MET A 1 47.58 -9.76 -1.67
CA MET A 1 46.33 -10.12 -0.94
C MET A 1 45.32 -8.98 -0.98
N LEU A 2 45.63 -7.78 -0.46
CA LEU A 2 44.69 -6.64 -0.46
C LEU A 2 44.19 -6.22 -1.85
N ALA A 3 45.09 -6.07 -2.83
CA ALA A 3 44.72 -5.70 -4.20
C ALA A 3 43.72 -6.68 -4.85
N GLN A 4 43.77 -7.95 -4.46
CA GLN A 4 42.85 -8.98 -4.96
C GLN A 4 41.49 -8.92 -4.26
N SER A 5 41.46 -8.58 -2.97
CA SER A 5 40.22 -8.33 -2.23
C SER A 5 39.46 -7.12 -2.79
N PHE A 6 40.14 -6.01 -3.07
CA PHE A 6 39.52 -4.84 -3.70
C PHE A 6 38.96 -5.15 -5.09
N ARG A 7 39.71 -5.90 -5.91
CA ARG A 7 39.26 -6.29 -7.25
C ARG A 7 38.02 -7.19 -7.20
N ARG A 8 37.92 -8.06 -6.20
CA ARG A 8 36.76 -8.93 -5.98
C ARG A 8 35.53 -8.16 -5.51
N PHE A 9 35.72 -7.16 -4.66
CA PHE A 9 34.65 -6.26 -4.21
C PHE A 9 34.08 -5.41 -5.36
N PHE A 10 34.94 -4.83 -6.22
CA PHE A 10 34.49 -4.09 -7.40
C PHE A 10 33.82 -4.96 -8.47
N SER A 11 34.12 -6.27 -8.51
CA SER A 11 33.49 -7.22 -9.42
C SER A 11 32.21 -7.83 -8.85
N ASP A 12 31.84 -7.53 -7.60
CA ASP A 12 30.65 -8.09 -6.97
C ASP A 12 29.38 -7.30 -7.35
N GLN A 13 28.46 -7.96 -8.03
CA GLN A 13 27.18 -7.39 -8.48
C GLN A 13 26.03 -7.74 -7.54
N THR A 14 26.27 -8.51 -6.47
CA THR A 14 25.23 -8.86 -5.48
C THR A 14 24.62 -7.62 -4.81
N GLY A 15 25.41 -6.54 -4.65
CA GLY A 15 24.90 -5.25 -4.18
C GLY A 15 23.99 -4.52 -5.18
N ALA A 16 24.29 -4.64 -6.48
CA ALA A 16 23.45 -4.08 -7.54
C ALA A 16 22.13 -4.86 -7.72
N THR A 17 22.14 -6.17 -7.47
CA THR A 17 20.91 -6.97 -7.45
C THR A 17 20.05 -6.69 -6.21
N ALA A 18 20.66 -6.35 -5.06
CA ALA A 18 19.91 -5.97 -3.87
C ALA A 18 19.06 -4.69 -4.06
N ILE A 19 19.56 -3.69 -4.80
CA ILE A 19 18.80 -2.45 -5.07
C ILE A 19 17.64 -2.68 -6.04
N GLU A 20 17.76 -3.61 -6.99
CA GLU A 20 16.69 -3.96 -7.92
C GLU A 20 15.52 -4.66 -7.22
N TYR A 21 15.80 -5.67 -6.39
CA TYR A 21 14.76 -6.33 -5.60
C TYR A 21 14.18 -5.41 -4.53
N ALA A 22 14.98 -4.50 -3.96
CA ALA A 22 14.48 -3.47 -3.05
C ALA A 22 13.52 -2.51 -3.76
N LEU A 23 13.82 -2.08 -4.99
CA LEU A 23 12.95 -1.21 -5.79
C LEU A 23 11.63 -1.89 -6.16
N LEU A 24 11.65 -3.17 -6.54
CA LEU A 24 10.43 -3.93 -6.79
C LEU A 24 9.61 -4.09 -5.50
N GLY A 25 10.26 -4.39 -4.38
CA GLY A 25 9.60 -4.51 -3.08
C GLY A 25 8.93 -3.21 -2.63
N THR A 26 9.59 -2.06 -2.80
CA THR A 26 9.00 -0.75 -2.45
C THR A 26 7.82 -0.40 -3.35
N LEU A 27 7.89 -0.70 -4.65
CA LEU A 27 6.79 -0.45 -5.57
C LEU A 27 5.54 -1.28 -5.20
N ILE A 28 5.75 -2.56 -4.88
CA ILE A 28 4.66 -3.44 -4.41
C ILE A 28 4.09 -2.91 -3.09
N ALA A 29 4.94 -2.52 -2.13
CA ALA A 29 4.49 -1.99 -0.85
C ALA A 29 3.62 -0.73 -1.00
N VAL A 30 4.03 0.22 -1.86
CA VAL A 30 3.26 1.44 -2.14
C VAL A 30 1.91 1.10 -2.78
N ALA A 31 1.90 0.19 -3.75
CA ALA A 31 0.66 -0.24 -4.40
C ALA A 31 -0.31 -0.91 -3.40
N LEU A 32 0.21 -1.75 -2.49
CA LEU A 32 -0.59 -2.37 -1.43
C LEU A 32 -1.17 -1.33 -0.49
N VAL A 33 -0.36 -0.38 0.02
CA VAL A 33 -0.84 0.68 0.91
C VAL A 33 -1.97 1.46 0.25
N ALA A 34 -1.78 1.92 -0.99
CA ALA A 34 -2.82 2.66 -1.71
C ALA A 34 -4.11 1.83 -1.89
N SER A 35 -3.97 0.55 -2.24
CA SER A 35 -5.10 -0.36 -2.44
C SER A 35 -5.89 -0.60 -1.15
N PHE A 36 -5.18 -0.83 -0.03
CA PHE A 36 -5.81 -1.05 1.28
C PHE A 36 -6.43 0.21 1.85
N THR A 37 -5.88 1.40 1.61
CA THR A 37 -6.54 2.67 1.96
C THR A 37 -7.88 2.79 1.27
N LEU A 38 -7.92 2.65 -0.07
CA LEU A 38 -9.15 2.77 -0.84
C LEU A 38 -10.17 1.70 -0.49
N PHE A 39 -9.71 0.47 -0.28
CA PHE A 39 -10.57 -0.62 0.16
C PHE A 39 -11.15 -0.38 1.56
N GLY A 40 -10.32 0.07 2.51
CA GLY A 40 -10.74 0.43 3.86
C GLY A 40 -11.81 1.51 3.84
N ASP A 41 -11.62 2.56 3.05
CA ASP A 41 -12.60 3.63 2.88
C ASP A 41 -13.93 3.10 2.30
N ALA A 42 -13.87 2.20 1.31
CA ALA A 42 -15.07 1.61 0.73
C ALA A 42 -15.86 0.77 1.76
N VAL A 43 -15.17 -0.03 2.59
CA VAL A 43 -15.80 -0.81 3.66
C VAL A 43 -16.37 0.09 4.75
N ALA A 44 -15.62 1.10 5.18
CA ALA A 44 -16.08 2.07 6.17
C ALA A 44 -17.30 2.86 5.68
N ASN A 45 -17.34 3.22 4.40
CA ASN A 45 -18.49 3.88 3.79
C ASN A 45 -19.70 2.94 3.73
N MET A 46 -19.51 1.67 3.35
CA MET A 46 -20.61 0.72 3.27
C MET A 46 -21.33 0.53 4.61
N PHE A 47 -20.58 0.34 5.70
CA PHE A 47 -21.12 -0.06 7.01
C PHE A 47 -21.20 1.08 8.04
N GLY A 48 -20.58 2.22 7.79
CA GLY A 48 -20.49 3.35 8.71
C GLY A 48 -21.30 4.57 8.27
N THR A 49 -20.78 5.75 8.60
CA THR A 49 -21.39 7.07 8.33
C THR A 49 -20.80 7.76 7.10
N GLY A 50 -20.13 7.01 6.22
CA GLY A 50 -19.60 7.54 4.98
C GLY A 50 -20.69 8.00 4.01
N PRO A 51 -20.35 8.83 3.02
CA PRO A 51 -21.30 9.28 2.01
C PRO A 51 -21.98 8.11 1.29
N GLY A 52 -23.31 8.05 1.34
CA GLY A 52 -24.10 6.97 0.74
C GLY A 52 -24.10 5.65 1.51
N GLY A 53 -23.51 5.61 2.70
CA GLY A 53 -23.45 4.42 3.55
C GLY A 53 -24.79 4.01 4.15
N ALA A 54 -24.89 2.76 4.60
CA ALA A 54 -26.12 2.20 5.16
C ALA A 54 -26.66 3.04 6.32
N GLY A 55 -25.80 3.56 7.20
CA GLY A 55 -26.20 4.43 8.31
C GLY A 55 -26.83 5.75 7.85
N GLN A 56 -26.26 6.41 6.84
CA GLN A 56 -26.82 7.64 6.27
C GLN A 56 -28.13 7.38 5.55
N VAL A 57 -28.22 6.27 4.80
CA VAL A 57 -29.47 5.90 4.12
C VAL A 57 -30.56 5.63 5.14
N ILE A 58 -30.30 4.84 6.17
CA ILE A 58 -31.28 4.55 7.24
C ILE A 58 -31.74 5.86 7.90
N ALA A 59 -30.81 6.72 8.32
CA ALA A 59 -31.14 8.03 8.89
C ALA A 59 -32.03 8.86 7.95
N SER A 60 -31.66 8.96 6.67
CA SER A 60 -32.42 9.70 5.67
C SER A 60 -33.81 9.13 5.38
N GLN A 61 -34.05 7.85 5.65
CA GLN A 61 -35.38 7.25 5.53
C GLN A 61 -36.19 7.43 6.82
N THR A 62 -35.54 7.44 7.99
CA THR A 62 -36.17 7.80 9.27
C THR A 62 -36.68 9.25 9.25
N ASP A 63 -35.94 10.18 8.67
CA ASP A 63 -36.38 11.58 8.54
C ASP A 63 -37.61 11.75 7.63
N LYS A 64 -37.95 10.77 6.78
CA LYS A 64 -39.14 10.84 5.89
C LYS A 64 -40.42 10.31 6.55
N ILE A 65 -40.31 9.66 7.71
CA ILE A 65 -41.43 9.03 8.40
C ILE A 65 -41.84 9.78 9.69
N GLU A 66 -41.09 10.81 10.09
CA GLU A 66 -41.57 11.88 10.98
C GLU A 66 -42.24 13.01 10.19
#